data_AF-A0AAW3I8E9-F1
#
_entry.id   AF-A0AAW3I8E9-F1
#
_cell.length_a   1.000
_cell.length_b   1.000
_cell.length_c   1.000
_cell.angle_alpha   90.00
_cell.angle_beta   90.00
_cell.angle_gamma   90.00
#
_symmetry.space_group_name_H-M   'P 1'
#
loop_
_entity.id
_entity.type
_entity.pdbx_description
1 polymer ?
#
loop_
_entity_poly.entity_id
_entity_poly.type
_entity_poly.pdbx_seq_one_letter_code
_entity_poly.pdbx_strand_id
1 'polypeptide(L)' 'MDADTREGVHRSLAELGDVFRVPQPVDPLPNYIHLADALFFMADGTPVAGQPTLWRGRTSSVDGFILGRLQSEASS' A
#
# COMPACT_ATOMS: atom_id res chain seq x y z
N MET A 1 11.81 -11.77 11.23
CA MET A 1 12.43 -11.04 10.12
C MET A 1 13.87 -10.76 10.50
N ASP A 2 14.82 -11.39 9.84
CA ASP A 2 16.25 -11.18 10.05
C ASP A 2 16.70 -9.80 9.54
N ALA A 3 17.94 -9.43 9.85
CA ALA A 3 18.47 -8.11 9.54
C ALA A 3 18.62 -7.84 8.04
N ASP A 4 18.98 -8.86 7.27
CA ASP A 4 19.21 -8.74 5.83
C ASP A 4 17.89 -8.50 5.09
N THR A 5 16.83 -9.20 5.50
CA THR A 5 15.48 -8.97 4.96
C THR A 5 15.00 -7.53 5.24
N ARG A 6 15.34 -6.97 6.40
CA ARG A 6 14.93 -5.59 6.76
C ARG A 6 15.64 -4.54 5.93
N GLU A 7 16.94 -4.74 5.75
CA GLU A 7 17.75 -3.87 4.90
C GLU A 7 17.29 -3.94 3.44
N GLY A 8 16.93 -5.14 2.95
CA GLY A 8 16.34 -5.33 1.63
C GLY A 8 15.05 -4.53 1.43
N VAL A 9 14.09 -4.63 2.37
CA VAL A 9 12.84 -3.86 2.32
C VAL A 9 13.11 -2.36 2.34
N HIS A 10 14.01 -1.90 3.22
CA HIS A 10 14.35 -0.47 3.32
C HIS A 10 14.93 0.07 2.01
N ARG A 11 15.85 -0.68 1.38
CA ARG A 11 16.43 -0.31 0.09
C ARG A 11 15.39 -0.23 -1.03
N SER A 12 14.54 -1.25 -1.16
CA SER A 12 13.51 -1.26 -2.21
C SER A 12 12.50 -0.12 -2.06
N LEU A 13 12.11 0.23 -0.83
CA LEU A 13 11.25 1.40 -0.59
C LEU A 13 11.97 2.71 -0.93
N ALA A 14 13.26 2.82 -0.60
CA ALA A 14 14.05 4.00 -0.92
C ALA A 14 14.19 4.19 -2.44
N GLU A 15 14.52 3.14 -3.19
CA GLU A 15 14.62 3.16 -4.65
C GLU A 15 13.30 3.56 -5.32
N LEU A 16 12.16 3.08 -4.80
CA LEU A 16 10.83 3.50 -5.29
C LEU A 16 10.58 4.99 -5.03
N GLY A 17 11.09 5.51 -3.90
CA GLY A 17 11.02 6.92 -3.53
C GLY A 17 11.82 7.85 -4.46
N ASP A 18 12.83 7.35 -5.16
CA ASP A 18 13.70 8.14 -6.04
C ASP A 18 12.93 8.74 -7.23
N VAL A 19 11.84 8.11 -7.66
CA VAL A 19 10.94 8.60 -8.72
C VAL A 19 10.31 9.95 -8.36
N PHE A 20 10.18 10.25 -7.06
CA PHE A 20 9.65 11.52 -6.57
C PHE A 20 10.72 12.60 -6.34
N ARG A 21 12.01 12.27 -6.49
CA ARG A 21 13.11 13.26 -6.36
C ARG A 21 13.28 14.14 -7.59
N VAL A 22 12.73 13.72 -8.74
CA VAL A 22 12.67 14.55 -9.94
C VAL A 22 11.45 15.48 -9.90
N PRO A 23 11.55 16.70 -10.47
CA PRO A 23 10.41 17.60 -10.59
C PRO A 23 9.23 16.89 -11.27
N GLN A 24 8.12 16.78 -10.56
CA GLN A 24 6.90 16.21 -11.13
C GLN A 24 6.22 17.25 -12.05
N PRO A 25 5.48 16.81 -13.07
CA PRO A 25 4.66 17.71 -13.86
C PRO A 25 3.74 18.56 -12.97
N VAL A 26 3.51 19.82 -13.35
CA VAL A 26 2.64 20.77 -12.62
C VAL A 26 1.20 20.26 -12.44
N ASP A 27 0.76 19.34 -13.29
CA ASP A 27 -0.43 18.52 -13.10
C ASP A 27 -0.01 17.05 -12.95
N PRO A 28 0.20 16.54 -11.72
CA PRO A 28 0.38 15.12 -11.54
C PRO A 28 -0.92 14.41 -11.94
N LEU A 29 -0.82 13.41 -12.82
CA LEU A 29 -1.95 12.53 -13.11
C LEU A 29 -2.45 11.92 -11.78
N PRO A 30 -3.77 11.67 -11.63
CA PRO A 30 -4.27 11.07 -10.41
C PRO A 30 -3.55 9.74 -10.16
N ASN A 31 -2.86 9.65 -9.03
CA ASN A 31 -2.26 8.39 -8.61
C ASN A 31 -3.39 7.50 -8.07
N TYR A 32 -3.38 6.25 -8.48
CA TYR A 32 -4.36 5.25 -8.04
C TYR A 32 -3.65 4.16 -7.25
N ILE A 33 -4.21 3.84 -6.08
CA ILE A 33 -3.86 2.63 -5.35
C ILE A 33 -4.84 1.53 -5.78
N HIS A 34 -4.27 0.39 -6.16
CA HIS A 34 -5.01 -0.83 -6.47
C HIS A 34 -4.70 -1.85 -5.39
N LEU A 35 -5.73 -2.29 -4.67
CA LEU A 35 -5.61 -3.40 -3.72
C LEU A 35 -6.47 -4.55 -4.23
N ALA A 36 -5.81 -5.63 -4.64
CA ALA A 36 -6.49 -6.88 -4.93
C ALA A 36 -6.90 -7.56 -3.62
N ASP A 37 -8.01 -8.30 -3.67
CA ASP A 37 -8.53 -9.09 -2.54
C ASP A 37 -8.74 -8.26 -1.25
N ALA A 38 -9.11 -6.99 -1.39
CA ALA A 38 -9.36 -6.13 -0.25
C ALA A 38 -10.66 -6.53 0.47
N LEU A 39 -10.58 -6.68 1.79
CA LEU A 39 -11.72 -6.86 2.67
C LEU A 39 -12.05 -5.52 3.33
N PHE A 40 -13.34 -5.19 3.35
CA PHE A 40 -13.85 -3.94 3.90
C PHE A 40 -14.62 -4.23 5.18
N PHE A 41 -14.39 -3.41 6.19
CA PHE A 41 -15.05 -3.54 7.48
C PHE A 41 -15.62 -2.19 7.91
N MET A 42 -16.79 -2.23 8.53
CA MET A 42 -17.37 -1.11 9.25
C MET A 42 -16.53 -0.81 10.50
N ALA A 43 -16.74 0.34 11.13
CA ALA A 43 -16.00 0.74 12.34
C ALA A 43 -16.19 -0.24 13.52
N ASP A 44 -17.28 -1.00 13.53
CA ASP A 44 -17.56 -2.05 14.51
C ASP A 44 -16.95 -3.42 14.15
N GLY A 45 -16.22 -3.51 13.04
CA GLY A 45 -15.59 -4.73 12.56
C GLY A 45 -16.50 -5.63 11.70
N THR A 46 -17.74 -5.21 11.42
CA THR A 46 -18.64 -5.97 10.53
C THR A 46 -18.14 -5.89 9.08
N PRO A 47 -17.99 -7.02 8.36
CA PRO A 47 -17.56 -7.00 6.96
C PRO A 47 -18.61 -6.33 6.06
N VAL A 48 -18.19 -5.36 5.25
CA VAL A 48 -19.03 -4.62 4.29
C VAL A 48 -19.32 -5.48 3.04
N ALA A 49 -18.35 -6.30 2.63
CA ALA A 49 -18.49 -7.27 1.55
C ALA A 49 -18.01 -8.63 2.05
N GLY A 50 -18.82 -9.67 1.83
CA GLY A 50 -18.49 -11.04 2.21
C GLY A 50 -17.48 -11.74 1.28
N GLN A 51 -16.96 -11.03 0.28
CA GLN A 51 -15.99 -11.53 -0.68
C GLN A 51 -14.87 -10.48 -0.84
N PRO A 52 -13.60 -10.90 -0.97
CA PRO A 52 -12.51 -10.01 -1.35
C PRO A 52 -12.83 -9.31 -2.67
N THR A 53 -12.55 -8.02 -2.77
CA THR A 53 -12.86 -7.24 -3.99
C THR A 53 -11.72 -6.31 -4.36
N LEU A 54 -11.67 -5.94 -5.63
CA LEU A 54 -10.70 -4.97 -6.12
C LEU A 54 -11.06 -3.57 -5.62
N TRP A 55 -10.20 -2.99 -4.80
CA TRP A 55 -10.30 -1.60 -4.41
C TRP A 55 -9.55 -0.69 -5.37
N ARG A 56 -10.16 0.46 -5.70
CA ARG A 56 -9.54 1.54 -6.45
C ARG A 56 -9.76 2.87 -5.73
N GLY A 57 -8.70 3.37 -5.10
CA GLY A 57 -8.70 4.69 -4.48
C GLY A 57 -8.06 5.74 -5.39
N ARG A 58 -8.74 6.87 -5.59
CA ARG A 58 -8.09 8.10 -6.11
C ARG A 58 -7.39 8.80 -4.95
N THR A 59 -6.09 8.96 -5.06
CA THR A 59 -5.30 9.72 -4.09
C THR A 59 -5.01 11.10 -4.66
N SER A 60 -5.71 12.13 -4.16
CA SER A 60 -5.36 13.54 -4.40
C SER A 60 -4.30 14.03 -3.40
N SER A 61 -4.23 13.41 -2.22
CA SER A 61 -3.17 13.53 -1.22
C SER A 61 -3.23 12.31 -0.30
N VAL A 62 -2.08 11.90 0.26
CA VAL A 62 -2.01 10.88 1.32
C VAL A 62 -1.38 11.57 2.52
N ASP A 63 -2.20 11.92 3.51
CA ASP A 63 -1.71 12.53 4.77
C ASP A 63 -1.03 11.48 5.68
N GLY A 64 -1.22 10.21 5.36
CA GLY A 64 -0.60 9.06 6.01
C GLY A 64 -1.30 7.77 5.59
N PHE A 65 -0.56 6.67 5.59
CA PHE A 65 -1.12 5.33 5.47
C PHE A 65 -0.51 4.44 6.55
N ILE A 66 -1.30 3.49 7.04
CA ILE A 66 -0.83 2.48 7.98
C ILE A 66 -0.79 1.17 7.21
N LEU A 67 0.42 0.71 6.90
CA LEU A 67 0.61 -0.70 6.60
C LEU A 67 0.45 -1.43 7.94
N GLY A 68 -0.58 -2.28 8.05
CA GLY A 68 -0.75 -3.16 9.21
C GLY A 68 0.44 -4.12 9.36
N ARG A 69 0.26 -5.16 10.18
CA ARG A 69 1.31 -6.19 10.29
C ARG A 69 1.44 -6.94 8.96
N LEU A 70 2.54 -6.70 8.25
CA LEU A 70 2.92 -7.50 7.09
C LEU A 70 3.17 -8.94 7.57
N GLN A 71 2.30 -9.85 7.19
CA GLN A 71 2.49 -11.29 7.39
C GLN A 71 2.99 -11.86 6.07
N SER A 72 4.14 -12.54 6.07
CA SER A 72 4.48 -13.37 4.93
C SER A 72 3.58 -14.61 4.97
N GLU A 73 3.13 -15.07 3.81
CA GLU A 73 2.59 -16.42 3.72
C GLU A 73 3.70 -17.38 4.22
N ALA A 74 3.42 -18.12 5.28
CA ALA A 74 4.23 -19.29 5.59
C ALA A 74 3.84 -20.34 4.56
N SER A 75 4.67 -20.49 3.52
CA SER A 75 4.52 -21.57 2.55
C SER A 75 4.44 -22.90 3.32
N SER A 76 3.29 -23.56 3.24
CA SER A 76 3.10 -24.94 3.69
C SER A 76 3.42 -25.91 2.58
#